data_AF-A0AAI8XQM0-F1
#
_entry.id   AF-A0AAI8XQM0-F1
#
_cell.length_a   1.000
_cell.length_b   1.000
_cell.length_c   1.000
_cell.angle_alpha   90.00
_cell.angle_beta   90.00
_cell.angle_gamma   90.00
#
_symmetry.space_group_name_H-M   'P 1'
#
loop_
_entity.id
_entity.type
_entity.pdbx_description
1 polymer ?
#
loop_
_entity_poly.entity_id
_entity_poly.type
_entity_poly.pdbx_seq_one_letter_code
_entity_poly.pdbx_strand_id
1 'polypeptide(L)'
;MKRALLGAVLTAAALCTASCDNRREAESVDRQIGGLPGVSSTALSYTSNISSGESFRLTVNLMPDVTESQVVQIGRTFIDQSRRADLDDDSAQLSLVFSSPDPPPKYPGTEEYSTASFAFGKRSVRFDPTAEQVGDSAAVWLRAARSGVARLVDLTQPLWGEAGDSRQITVTLDPWTPAARAVGLQRSDPGLARATWEIHLAVGDVGRSHDYASTPNPPSDADRALWSDISAVVGRYDEANAFTAPLTDGRQALTEVEIEVPESADSDESVARIATGVPPLLPRFGHPTQLSLRTPDGPVELIVGGCFRHRDDHHRLPLELSLSEQYEKC
;
A
#
# COMPACT_ATOMS: atom_id res chain seq x y z
N MET A 1 -44.05 -48.66 32.30
CA MET A 1 -43.05 -48.77 31.21
C MET A 1 -42.59 -47.37 30.84
N LYS A 2 -41.26 -47.12 30.86
CA LYS A 2 -40.45 -46.16 30.05
C LYS A 2 -40.93 -44.69 29.95
N ARG A 3 -40.11 -43.63 30.00
CA ARG A 3 -38.67 -43.38 30.24
C ARG A 3 -38.54 -41.85 30.34
N ALA A 4 -37.46 -41.42 31.00
CA ALA A 4 -36.95 -40.06 31.21
C ALA A 4 -37.18 -39.02 30.09
N LEU A 5 -37.42 -37.77 30.50
CA LEU A 5 -37.09 -36.56 29.75
C LEU A 5 -36.26 -35.67 30.67
N LEU A 6 -34.94 -35.80 30.51
CA LEU A 6 -33.91 -35.06 31.21
C LEU A 6 -32.99 -34.50 30.12
N GLY A 7 -32.75 -33.19 30.16
CA GLY A 7 -31.58 -32.57 29.53
C GLY A 7 -31.82 -31.91 28.17
N ALA A 8 -31.99 -30.58 28.19
CA ALA A 8 -31.47 -29.67 27.17
C ALA A 8 -31.41 -28.24 27.74
N VAL A 9 -30.55 -28.03 28.74
CA VAL A 9 -30.10 -26.69 29.15
C VAL A 9 -28.60 -26.83 29.35
N LEU A 10 -27.79 -26.48 28.35
CA LEU A 10 -26.34 -26.18 28.43
C LEU A 10 -25.74 -26.17 27.02
N THR A 11 -25.78 -25.03 26.32
CA THR A 11 -24.82 -24.68 25.24
C THR A 11 -25.00 -23.22 24.82
N ALA A 12 -24.86 -22.30 25.78
CA ALA A 12 -24.70 -20.87 25.49
C ALA A 12 -23.67 -20.20 26.42
N ALA A 13 -23.46 -20.76 27.62
CA ALA A 13 -22.51 -20.20 28.59
C ALA A 13 -21.02 -20.52 28.31
N ALA A 14 -20.71 -21.56 27.50
CA ALA A 14 -19.33 -21.97 27.24
C ALA A 14 -18.63 -21.14 26.13
N LEU A 15 -19.39 -20.51 25.24
CA LEU A 15 -18.85 -19.59 24.22
C LEU A 15 -18.51 -18.23 24.84
N CYS A 16 -19.15 -17.85 25.94
CA CYS A 16 -18.84 -16.61 26.63
C CYS A 16 -17.55 -16.67 27.45
N THR A 17 -17.11 -17.83 27.96
CA THR A 17 -15.96 -17.87 28.87
C THR A 17 -14.64 -17.63 28.13
N ALA A 18 -14.41 -18.33 27.01
CA ALA A 18 -13.20 -18.12 26.20
C ALA A 18 -13.16 -16.72 25.58
N SER A 19 -14.28 -16.26 25.00
CA SER A 19 -14.32 -14.94 24.35
C SER A 19 -14.27 -13.75 25.32
N CYS A 20 -14.84 -13.87 26.54
CA CYS A 20 -14.70 -12.83 27.56
C CYS A 20 -13.27 -12.75 28.10
N ASP A 21 -12.59 -13.89 28.24
CA ASP A 21 -11.22 -13.93 28.74
C ASP A 21 -10.23 -13.38 27.70
N ASN A 22 -10.36 -13.77 26.43
CA ASN A 22 -9.50 -13.23 25.35
C ASN A 22 -9.70 -11.72 25.13
N ARG A 23 -10.93 -11.22 25.27
CA ARG A 23 -11.17 -9.77 25.28
C ARG A 23 -10.46 -9.05 26.43
N ARG A 24 -10.50 -9.61 27.64
CA ARG A 24 -9.81 -9.02 28.82
C ARG A 24 -8.30 -9.04 28.64
N GLU A 25 -7.76 -10.10 28.05
CA GLU A 25 -6.34 -10.15 27.72
C GLU A 25 -5.98 -9.09 26.66
N ALA A 26 -6.78 -8.94 25.61
CA ALA A 26 -6.60 -7.87 24.62
C ALA A 26 -6.61 -6.46 25.26
N GLU A 27 -7.52 -6.20 26.20
CA GLU A 27 -7.58 -4.97 27.00
C GLU A 27 -6.38 -4.83 27.97
N SER A 28 -5.76 -5.93 28.37
CA SER A 28 -4.52 -5.95 29.17
C SER A 28 -3.32 -5.55 28.30
N VAL A 29 -3.20 -6.13 27.10
CA VAL A 29 -2.17 -5.79 26.11
C VAL A 29 -2.27 -4.30 25.73
N ASP A 30 -3.48 -3.82 25.41
CA ASP A 30 -3.74 -2.42 25.11
C ASP A 30 -3.24 -1.47 26.21
N ARG A 31 -3.60 -1.73 27.48
CA ARG A 31 -3.14 -0.92 28.62
C ARG A 31 -1.62 -0.96 28.79
N GLN A 32 -1.01 -2.12 28.59
CA GLN A 32 0.44 -2.27 28.71
C GLN A 32 1.17 -1.48 27.62
N ILE A 33 0.71 -1.57 26.36
CA ILE A 33 1.26 -0.82 25.24
C ILE A 33 1.03 0.68 25.43
N GLY A 34 -0.18 1.09 25.85
CA GLY A 34 -0.52 2.48 26.14
C GLY A 34 0.33 3.13 27.23
N GLY A 35 0.95 2.33 28.12
CA GLY A 35 1.88 2.80 29.15
C GLY A 35 3.35 2.87 28.71
N LEU A 36 3.69 2.46 27.48
CA LEU A 36 5.07 2.48 27.00
C LEU A 36 5.54 3.89 26.61
N PRO A 37 6.82 4.23 26.86
CA PRO A 37 7.41 5.45 26.34
C PRO A 37 7.31 5.53 24.81
N GLY A 38 7.00 6.72 24.28
CA GLY A 38 6.81 6.94 22.86
C GLY A 38 5.36 6.77 22.38
N VAL A 39 4.45 6.27 23.22
CA VAL A 39 3.03 6.11 22.89
C VAL A 39 2.24 7.35 23.34
N SER A 40 1.46 7.93 22.42
CA SER A 40 0.54 9.03 22.70
C SER A 40 -0.86 8.51 23.08
N SER A 41 -1.36 7.55 22.31
CA SER A 41 -2.65 6.90 22.57
C SER A 41 -2.73 5.56 21.85
N THR A 42 -3.68 4.73 22.29
CA THR A 42 -4.00 3.45 21.64
C THR A 42 -5.48 3.38 21.30
N ALA A 43 -5.81 2.59 20.27
CA ALA A 43 -7.18 2.26 19.90
C ALA A 43 -7.29 0.75 19.66
N LEU A 44 -8.03 0.08 20.54
CA LEU A 44 -8.31 -1.34 20.49
C LEU A 44 -9.62 -1.62 19.74
N SER A 45 -9.56 -2.51 18.75
CA SER A 45 -10.73 -3.15 18.14
C SER A 45 -10.67 -4.65 18.38
N TYR A 46 -11.71 -5.18 19.04
CA TYR A 46 -11.88 -6.61 19.27
C TYR A 46 -13.22 -7.07 18.73
N THR A 47 -13.19 -8.08 17.86
CA THR A 47 -14.40 -8.71 17.34
C THR A 47 -14.28 -10.23 17.48
N SER A 48 -15.36 -10.88 17.89
CA SER A 48 -15.45 -12.34 17.97
C SER A 48 -16.76 -12.75 17.32
N ASN A 49 -16.70 -13.60 16.30
CA ASN A 49 -17.89 -14.15 15.68
C ASN A 49 -17.65 -15.59 15.18
N ILE A 50 -18.75 -16.34 15.04
CA ILE A 50 -18.72 -17.77 14.71
C ILE A 50 -18.14 -18.02 13.31
N SER A 51 -18.30 -17.10 12.37
CA SER A 51 -17.94 -17.29 10.96
C SER A 51 -16.50 -16.91 10.62
N SER A 52 -15.88 -15.99 11.36
CA SER A 52 -14.56 -15.43 11.06
C SER A 52 -13.55 -15.50 12.21
N GLY A 53 -13.94 -16.12 13.34
CA GLY A 53 -13.07 -16.29 14.51
C GLY A 53 -12.95 -15.00 15.32
N GLU A 54 -11.88 -14.93 16.11
CA GLU A 54 -11.53 -13.74 16.88
C GLU A 54 -10.55 -12.86 16.11
N SER A 55 -10.72 -11.54 16.21
CA SER A 55 -9.86 -10.54 15.59
C SER A 55 -9.51 -9.47 16.60
N PHE A 56 -8.22 -9.34 16.85
CA PHE A 56 -7.61 -8.36 17.74
C PHE A 56 -6.80 -7.35 16.91
N ARG A 57 -7.18 -6.07 16.93
CA ARG A 57 -6.44 -5.01 16.25
C ARG A 57 -6.11 -3.89 17.21
N LEU A 58 -4.83 -3.53 17.28
CA LEU A 58 -4.34 -2.45 18.11
C LEU A 58 -3.68 -1.39 17.23
N THR A 59 -4.26 -0.20 17.21
CA THR A 59 -3.61 0.99 16.63
C THR A 59 -2.89 1.75 17.73
N VAL A 60 -1.63 2.11 17.51
CA VAL A 60 -0.79 2.85 18.45
C VAL A 60 -0.37 4.16 17.80
N ASN A 61 -0.89 5.27 18.30
CA ASN A 61 -0.46 6.60 17.88
C ASN A 61 0.81 6.96 18.64
N LEU A 62 1.87 7.31 17.91
CA LEU A 62 3.17 7.61 18.49
C LEU A 62 3.31 9.10 18.82
N MET A 63 4.15 9.41 19.81
CA MET A 63 4.55 10.79 20.08
C MET A 63 5.48 11.32 18.97
N PRO A 64 5.47 12.63 18.67
CA PRO A 64 6.32 13.20 17.63
C PRO A 64 7.84 13.02 17.86
N ASP A 65 8.27 12.90 19.12
CA ASP A 65 9.65 12.72 19.54
C ASP A 65 10.05 11.25 19.77
N VAL A 66 9.18 10.30 19.42
CA VAL A 66 9.41 8.85 19.58
C VAL A 66 10.74 8.40 18.95
N THR A 67 11.49 7.57 19.68
CA THR A 67 12.78 7.03 19.22
C THR A 67 12.64 5.65 18.56
N GLU A 68 13.63 5.27 17.75
CA GLU A 68 13.70 3.91 17.16
C GLU A 68 13.65 2.81 18.22
N SER A 69 14.36 2.98 19.34
CA SER A 69 14.36 2.01 20.44
C SER A 69 12.97 1.85 21.07
N GLN A 70 12.18 2.93 21.12
CA GLN A 70 10.82 2.90 21.66
C GLN A 70 9.86 2.16 20.73
N VAL A 71 9.88 2.41 19.42
CA VAL A 71 9.03 1.66 18.47
C VAL A 71 9.41 0.18 18.40
N VAL A 72 10.70 -0.16 18.47
CA VAL A 72 11.16 -1.54 18.59
C VAL A 72 10.58 -2.20 19.85
N GLN A 73 10.60 -1.50 20.98
CA GLN A 73 10.05 -2.01 22.23
C GLN A 73 8.53 -2.20 22.16
N ILE A 74 7.79 -1.29 21.53
CA ILE A 74 6.34 -1.41 21.31
C ILE A 74 6.05 -2.70 20.52
N GLY A 75 6.71 -2.87 19.37
CA GLY A 75 6.55 -4.06 18.54
C GLY A 75 6.85 -5.35 19.28
N ARG A 76 8.01 -5.42 19.97
CA ARG A 76 8.38 -6.60 20.77
C ARG A 76 7.39 -6.91 21.88
N THR A 77 6.95 -5.87 22.60
CA THR A 77 5.98 -6.03 23.70
C THR A 77 4.65 -6.55 23.17
N PHE A 78 4.17 -6.04 22.04
CA PHE A 78 2.93 -6.53 21.43
C PHE A 78 3.01 -8.03 21.14
N ILE A 79 4.06 -8.48 20.45
CA ILE A 79 4.25 -9.90 20.11
C ILE A 79 4.33 -10.78 21.35
N ASP A 80 5.16 -10.39 22.31
CA ASP A 80 5.38 -11.19 23.51
C ASP A 80 4.10 -11.33 24.34
N GLN A 81 3.28 -10.29 24.42
CA GLN A 81 2.05 -10.33 25.19
C GLN A 81 0.91 -11.03 24.43
N SER A 82 0.77 -10.78 23.13
CA SER A 82 -0.21 -11.49 22.30
C SER A 82 0.00 -13.00 22.33
N ARG A 83 1.26 -13.47 22.25
CA ARG A 83 1.62 -14.88 22.37
C ARG A 83 1.33 -15.47 23.74
N ARG A 84 1.65 -14.74 24.80
CA ARG A 84 1.37 -15.20 26.18
C ARG A 84 -0.12 -15.34 26.44
N ALA A 85 -0.93 -14.52 25.77
CA ALA A 85 -2.37 -14.49 25.88
C ALA A 85 -3.10 -15.32 24.82
N ASP A 86 -2.37 -16.03 23.95
CA ASP A 86 -2.96 -16.86 22.87
C ASP A 86 -3.85 -16.05 21.89
N LEU A 87 -3.53 -14.76 21.71
CA LEU A 87 -4.31 -13.83 20.87
C LEU A 87 -3.85 -13.83 19.41
N ASP A 88 -2.67 -14.35 19.12
CA ASP A 88 -2.10 -14.39 17.77
C ASP A 88 -2.53 -15.61 16.94
N ASP A 89 -3.17 -16.62 17.54
CA ASP A 89 -3.56 -17.87 16.87
C ASP A 89 -4.68 -17.70 15.80
N ASP A 90 -5.51 -16.67 15.91
CA ASP A 90 -6.62 -16.42 14.97
C ASP A 90 -6.35 -15.26 14.00
N SER A 91 -6.27 -14.02 14.51
CA SER A 91 -6.05 -12.82 13.71
C SER A 91 -5.67 -11.63 14.60
N ALA A 92 -4.36 -11.38 14.78
CA ALA A 92 -3.88 -10.19 15.47
C ALA A 92 -3.28 -9.17 14.48
N GLN A 93 -3.46 -7.88 14.77
CA GLN A 93 -2.87 -6.79 14.00
C GLN A 93 -2.36 -5.67 14.91
N LEU A 94 -1.13 -5.22 14.66
CA LEU A 94 -0.56 -4.01 15.24
C LEU A 94 -0.41 -2.97 14.13
N SER A 95 -0.92 -1.75 14.34
CA SER A 95 -0.68 -0.62 13.45
C SER A 95 -0.04 0.52 14.23
N LEU A 96 1.17 0.92 13.84
CA LEU A 96 1.86 2.10 14.36
C LEU A 96 1.53 3.29 13.48
N VAL A 97 1.16 4.41 14.09
CA VAL A 97 0.81 5.66 13.38
C VAL A 97 1.75 6.75 13.83
N PHE A 98 2.45 7.38 12.89
CA PHE A 98 3.36 8.50 13.15
C PHE A 98 2.94 9.72 12.33
N SER A 99 2.57 10.79 13.02
CA SER A 99 2.35 12.11 12.42
C SER A 99 3.61 12.95 12.59
N SER A 100 4.20 13.40 11.47
CA SER A 100 5.32 14.35 11.51
C SER A 100 4.87 15.65 12.19
N PRO A 101 5.67 16.24 13.10
CA PRO A 101 5.35 17.53 13.71
C PRO A 101 5.29 18.68 12.69
N ASP A 102 6.01 18.54 11.57
CA ASP A 102 5.89 19.41 10.40
C ASP A 102 5.26 18.59 9.26
N PRO A 103 3.93 18.48 9.20
CA PRO A 103 3.28 17.73 8.15
C PRO A 103 3.41 18.49 6.81
N PRO A 104 3.62 17.78 5.70
CA PRO A 104 3.61 18.39 4.37
C PRO A 104 2.23 18.99 4.08
N PRO A 105 2.13 19.98 3.15
CA PRO A 105 0.86 20.58 2.79
C PRO A 105 -0.19 19.53 2.45
N LYS A 106 -1.38 19.69 3.03
CA LYS A 106 -2.53 18.83 2.75
C LYS A 106 -3.01 19.06 1.32
N TYR A 107 -3.00 18.01 0.51
CA TYR A 107 -3.73 17.97 -0.75
C TYR A 107 -5.02 17.15 -0.56
N PRO A 108 -6.14 17.54 -1.19
CA PRO A 108 -7.33 16.69 -1.22
C PRO A 108 -6.97 15.29 -1.71
N GLY A 109 -7.40 14.25 -0.99
CA GLY A 109 -7.11 12.85 -1.32
C GLY A 109 -5.80 12.28 -0.77
N THR A 110 -5.01 13.05 0.00
CA THR A 110 -3.73 12.57 0.56
C THR A 110 -3.78 12.33 2.07
N GLU A 111 -3.09 11.29 2.54
CA GLU A 111 -2.93 11.01 3.97
C GLU A 111 -1.94 11.99 4.64
N GLU A 112 -2.02 12.10 5.97
CA GLU A 112 -1.26 13.05 6.80
C GLU A 112 -0.33 12.35 7.81
N TYR A 113 -0.31 11.03 7.82
CA TYR A 113 0.46 10.23 8.76
C TYR A 113 1.09 9.03 8.06
N SER A 114 2.26 8.63 8.56
CA SER A 114 2.91 7.39 8.16
C SER A 114 2.33 6.23 8.96
N THR A 115 2.28 5.04 8.36
CA THR A 115 1.69 3.86 8.99
C THR A 115 2.58 2.63 8.86
N ALA A 116 2.71 1.85 9.93
CA ALA A 116 3.33 0.51 9.86
C ALA A 116 2.38 -0.53 10.41
N SER A 117 1.94 -1.45 9.55
CA SER A 117 0.98 -2.50 9.87
C SER A 117 1.66 -3.87 9.90
N PHE A 118 1.45 -4.57 11.01
CA PHE A 118 1.94 -5.92 11.28
C PHE A 118 0.77 -6.85 11.53
N ALA A 119 0.67 -7.97 10.80
CA ALA A 119 -0.41 -8.95 10.92
C ALA A 119 0.10 -10.33 11.35
N PHE A 120 -0.73 -11.06 12.10
CA PHE A 120 -0.42 -12.36 12.73
C PHE A 120 -1.64 -13.32 12.68
N GLY A 121 -1.39 -14.63 12.76
CA GLY A 121 -2.42 -15.67 12.87
C GLY A 121 -2.90 -16.26 11.54
N LYS A 122 -3.98 -17.07 11.54
CA LYS A 122 -4.48 -17.90 10.42
C LYS A 122 -4.68 -17.22 9.06
N ARG A 123 -4.63 -15.89 8.98
CA ARG A 123 -4.66 -15.10 7.74
C ARG A 123 -3.28 -14.75 7.18
N SER A 124 -2.21 -14.89 7.95
CA SER A 124 -0.81 -14.81 7.49
C SER A 124 -0.43 -16.19 6.91
N VAL A 125 -0.30 -16.30 5.59
CA VAL A 125 -0.46 -17.59 4.90
C VAL A 125 0.80 -18.46 4.92
N ARG A 126 1.81 -18.17 5.76
CA ARG A 126 2.97 -19.07 5.87
C ARG A 126 3.67 -19.02 7.23
N PHE A 127 3.97 -17.85 7.77
CA PHE A 127 4.57 -17.67 9.11
C PHE A 127 4.28 -16.28 9.64
N ASP A 128 4.14 -16.15 10.96
CA ASP A 128 4.06 -14.86 11.61
C ASP A 128 5.43 -14.18 11.71
N PRO A 129 5.49 -12.83 11.59
CA PRO A 129 6.70 -12.10 11.91
C PRO A 129 7.16 -12.38 13.34
N THR A 130 8.47 -12.54 13.53
CA THR A 130 9.07 -12.58 14.87
C THR A 130 9.14 -11.20 15.49
N ALA A 131 9.25 -11.12 16.82
CA ALA A 131 9.43 -9.87 17.54
C ALA A 131 10.67 -9.07 17.08
N GLU A 132 11.73 -9.77 16.65
CA GLU A 132 12.93 -9.15 16.07
C GLU A 132 12.63 -8.55 14.70
N GLN A 133 11.98 -9.29 13.81
CA GLN A 133 11.59 -8.79 12.48
C GLN A 133 10.62 -7.59 12.55
N VAL A 134 9.65 -7.62 13.47
CA VAL A 134 8.75 -6.47 13.70
C VAL A 134 9.55 -5.26 14.18
N GLY A 135 10.46 -5.46 15.13
CA GLY A 135 11.33 -4.40 15.63
C GLY A 135 12.18 -3.77 14.52
N ASP A 136 12.85 -4.59 13.73
CA ASP A 136 13.71 -4.13 12.64
C ASP A 136 12.91 -3.37 11.57
N SER A 137 11.73 -3.88 11.20
CA SER A 137 10.80 -3.20 10.27
C SER A 137 10.28 -1.88 10.82
N ALA A 138 9.86 -1.84 12.09
CA ALA A 138 9.40 -0.61 12.72
C ALA A 138 10.51 0.45 12.80
N ALA A 139 11.76 0.05 13.06
CA ALA A 139 12.89 0.96 13.07
C ALA A 139 13.18 1.56 11.68
N VAL A 140 13.21 0.72 10.62
CA VAL A 140 13.40 1.17 9.23
C VAL A 140 12.28 2.14 8.82
N TRP A 141 11.04 1.78 9.10
CA TRP A 141 9.87 2.62 8.81
C TRP A 141 9.97 3.99 9.49
N LEU A 142 10.27 4.03 10.80
CA LEU A 142 10.35 5.27 11.55
C LEU A 142 11.50 6.15 11.05
N ARG A 143 12.68 5.58 10.73
CA ARG A 143 13.80 6.33 10.16
C ARG A 143 13.44 6.98 8.84
N ALA A 144 12.78 6.23 7.95
CA ALA A 144 12.32 6.76 6.67
C ALA A 144 11.28 7.87 6.86
N ALA A 145 10.28 7.66 7.74
CA ALA A 145 9.24 8.64 8.05
C ALA A 145 9.80 9.93 8.66
N ARG A 146 10.88 9.85 9.43
CA ARG A 146 11.57 11.00 10.05
C ARG A 146 12.67 11.63 9.19
N SER A 147 12.91 11.11 7.99
CA SER A 147 14.04 11.54 7.14
C SER A 147 13.97 12.98 6.65
N GLY A 148 12.78 13.59 6.65
CA GLY A 148 12.53 14.88 5.99
C GLY A 148 12.70 14.83 4.46
N VAL A 149 12.74 13.63 3.89
CA VAL A 149 12.75 13.37 2.43
C VAL A 149 11.41 12.75 2.02
N ALA A 150 10.94 11.78 2.82
CA ALA A 150 9.62 11.19 2.65
C ALA A 150 8.55 12.17 3.15
N ARG A 151 7.46 12.25 2.40
CA ARG A 151 6.20 12.86 2.80
C ARG A 151 5.47 11.94 3.79
N LEU A 152 5.38 10.66 3.42
CA LEU A 152 4.73 9.59 4.18
C LEU A 152 5.51 8.29 3.92
N VAL A 153 5.44 7.36 4.87
CA VAL A 153 5.96 6.02 4.69
C VAL A 153 4.95 5.01 5.19
N ASP A 154 4.61 4.06 4.34
CA ASP A 154 3.74 2.94 4.67
C ASP A 154 4.53 1.64 4.69
N LEU A 155 4.29 0.83 5.72
CA LEU A 155 4.85 -0.50 5.86
C LEU A 155 3.73 -1.51 6.07
N THR A 156 3.79 -2.61 5.32
CA THR A 156 2.95 -3.80 5.55
C THR A 156 3.82 -5.02 5.73
N GLN A 157 3.57 -5.79 6.78
CA GLN A 157 4.24 -7.05 7.08
C GLN A 157 3.30 -8.05 7.80
N PRO A 158 3.26 -9.34 7.45
CA PRO A 158 3.81 -9.89 6.22
C PRO A 158 2.99 -9.48 5.00
N LEU A 159 3.52 -9.75 3.81
CA LEU A 159 2.72 -9.73 2.59
C LEU A 159 1.78 -10.93 2.54
N TRP A 160 0.60 -10.72 1.97
CA TRP A 160 -0.41 -11.78 1.87
C TRP A 160 0.15 -12.96 1.06
N GLY A 161 0.08 -14.16 1.62
CA GLY A 161 0.61 -15.36 0.94
C GLY A 161 2.08 -15.66 1.21
N GLU A 162 2.82 -14.76 1.87
CA GLU A 162 4.27 -14.79 1.97
C GLU A 162 4.79 -15.14 3.37
N ALA A 163 6.12 -15.21 3.53
CA ALA A 163 6.78 -15.50 4.79
C ALA A 163 6.67 -14.33 5.79
N GLY A 164 6.81 -14.59 7.09
CA GLY A 164 6.66 -13.58 8.15
C GLY A 164 7.64 -12.39 8.06
N ASP A 165 8.78 -12.56 7.39
CA ASP A 165 9.77 -11.50 7.13
C ASP A 165 9.53 -10.74 5.83
N SER A 166 8.59 -11.18 4.99
CA SER A 166 8.16 -10.41 3.82
C SER A 166 7.61 -9.07 4.28
N ARG A 167 8.02 -7.99 3.62
CA ARG A 167 7.50 -6.67 3.90
C ARG A 167 7.52 -5.83 2.64
N GLN A 168 6.54 -4.94 2.53
CA GLN A 168 6.53 -3.86 1.56
C GLN A 168 6.66 -2.55 2.32
N ILE A 169 7.59 -1.72 1.86
CA ILE A 169 7.74 -0.35 2.32
C ILE A 169 7.47 0.53 1.11
N THR A 170 6.45 1.38 1.23
CA THR A 170 6.15 2.43 0.26
C THR A 170 6.61 3.75 0.85
N VAL A 171 7.45 4.47 0.12
CA VAL A 171 7.93 5.80 0.46
C VAL A 171 7.29 6.80 -0.48
N THR A 172 6.33 7.56 0.03
CA THR A 172 5.71 8.65 -0.72
C THR A 172 6.60 9.89 -0.62
N LEU A 173 6.95 10.46 -1.76
CA LEU A 173 7.75 11.67 -1.89
C LEU A 173 6.85 12.87 -2.21
N ASP A 174 7.25 14.06 -1.76
CA ASP A 174 6.75 15.27 -2.40
C ASP A 174 7.16 15.27 -3.89
N PRO A 175 6.28 15.71 -4.82
CA PRO A 175 6.57 15.69 -6.26
C PRO A 175 7.85 16.41 -6.67
N TRP A 176 8.24 17.40 -5.87
CA TRP A 176 9.37 18.28 -6.11
C TRP A 176 10.65 17.80 -5.44
N THR A 177 10.62 16.72 -4.67
CA THR A 177 11.79 16.17 -3.98
C THR A 177 12.84 15.76 -5.01
N PRO A 178 14.07 16.34 -4.98
CA PRO A 178 15.12 15.97 -5.92
C PRO A 178 15.51 14.49 -5.81
N ALA A 179 15.72 13.80 -6.93
CA ALA A 179 16.06 12.38 -6.95
C ALA A 179 17.29 12.06 -6.11
N ALA A 180 18.29 12.97 -6.10
CA ALA A 180 19.50 12.81 -5.30
C ALA A 180 19.23 12.67 -3.79
N ARG A 181 18.17 13.32 -3.26
CA ARG A 181 17.78 13.18 -1.85
C ARG A 181 17.15 11.82 -1.57
N ALA A 182 16.24 11.37 -2.42
CA ALA A 182 15.60 10.05 -2.30
C ALA A 182 16.63 8.91 -2.44
N VAL A 183 17.52 9.00 -3.42
CA VAL A 183 18.65 8.05 -3.58
C VAL A 183 19.60 8.11 -2.39
N GLY A 184 19.86 9.30 -1.84
CA GLY A 184 20.65 9.47 -0.61
C GLY A 184 20.02 8.73 0.58
N LEU A 185 18.71 8.89 0.78
CA LEU A 185 17.95 8.17 1.82
C LEU A 185 18.07 6.65 1.62
N GLN A 186 17.80 6.15 0.41
CA GLN A 186 17.89 4.72 0.12
C GLN A 186 19.29 4.15 0.39
N ARG A 187 20.35 4.88 0.03
CA ARG A 187 21.73 4.44 0.28
C ARG A 187 22.07 4.43 1.77
N SER A 188 21.49 5.33 2.55
CA SER A 188 21.74 5.43 4.00
C SER A 188 21.01 4.37 4.82
N ASP A 189 19.90 3.82 4.31
CA ASP A 189 19.13 2.78 4.98
C ASP A 189 18.96 1.54 4.07
N PRO A 190 19.77 0.48 4.26
CA PRO A 190 19.65 -0.76 3.51
C PRO A 190 18.27 -1.42 3.58
N GLY A 191 17.47 -1.11 4.61
CA GLY A 191 16.11 -1.58 4.75
C GLY A 191 15.16 -1.09 3.65
N LEU A 192 15.54 -0.04 2.91
CA LEU A 192 14.81 0.56 1.78
C LEU A 192 15.27 0.05 0.41
N ALA A 193 16.17 -0.94 0.34
CA ALA A 193 16.72 -1.45 -0.91
C ALA A 193 15.67 -2.04 -1.88
N ARG A 194 14.49 -2.42 -1.37
CA ARG A 194 13.36 -2.94 -2.14
C ARG A 194 12.09 -2.08 -1.98
N ALA A 195 12.24 -0.86 -1.49
CA ALA A 195 11.10 0.03 -1.30
C ALA A 195 10.43 0.38 -2.65
N THR A 196 9.14 0.62 -2.60
CA THR A 196 8.41 1.30 -3.67
C THR A 196 8.43 2.80 -3.37
N TRP A 197 8.68 3.61 -4.38
CA TRP A 197 8.78 5.06 -4.28
C TRP A 197 7.66 5.71 -5.07
N GLU A 198 6.82 6.49 -4.41
CA GLU A 198 5.59 7.02 -4.96
C GLU A 198 5.57 8.54 -4.97
N ILE A 199 4.88 9.11 -5.95
CA ILE A 199 4.58 10.53 -6.06
C ILE A 199 3.11 10.66 -6.42
N HIS A 200 2.40 11.49 -5.66
CA HIS A 200 1.02 11.88 -5.98
C HIS A 200 1.02 13.31 -6.53
N LEU A 201 0.64 13.46 -7.80
CA LEU A 201 0.40 14.78 -8.38
C LEU A 201 -1.06 15.15 -8.18
N ALA A 202 -1.36 16.09 -7.29
CA ALA A 202 -2.72 16.60 -7.15
C ALA A 202 -3.16 17.33 -8.43
N VAL A 203 -4.25 16.88 -9.06
CA VAL A 203 -4.74 17.47 -10.31
C VAL A 203 -6.09 18.17 -10.07
N GLY A 204 -6.02 19.49 -9.94
CA GLY A 204 -7.18 20.34 -9.67
C GLY A 204 -7.74 20.20 -8.25
N ASP A 205 -8.92 20.82 -8.03
CA ASP A 205 -9.52 20.95 -6.70
C ASP A 205 -10.37 19.73 -6.29
N VAL A 206 -10.51 18.74 -7.18
CA VAL A 206 -11.47 17.62 -7.04
C VAL A 206 -10.89 16.41 -6.31
N GLY A 207 -9.62 16.45 -5.89
CA GLY A 207 -8.97 15.40 -5.11
C GLY A 207 -8.65 14.11 -5.87
N ARG A 208 -8.57 14.17 -7.20
CA ARG A 208 -7.93 13.12 -8.00
C ARG A 208 -6.42 13.40 -8.06
N SER A 209 -5.61 12.40 -7.75
CA SER A 209 -4.18 12.44 -7.98
C SER A 209 -3.80 11.61 -9.19
N HIS A 210 -2.75 12.03 -9.88
CA HIS A 210 -2.07 11.18 -10.85
C HIS A 210 -0.80 10.62 -10.20
N ASP A 211 -0.75 9.31 -10.08
CA ASP A 211 0.24 8.66 -9.24
C ASP A 211 1.33 8.01 -10.09
N TYR A 212 2.59 8.24 -9.70
CA TYR A 212 3.72 7.53 -10.29
C TYR A 212 4.50 6.81 -9.22
N ALA A 213 4.63 5.50 -9.40
CA ALA A 213 5.36 4.60 -8.54
C ALA A 213 6.58 4.03 -9.27
N SER A 214 7.65 3.75 -8.52
CA SER A 214 8.81 3.04 -9.05
C SER A 214 9.46 2.14 -7.99
N THR A 215 9.94 0.98 -8.40
CA THR A 215 10.67 0.04 -7.55
C THR A 215 11.81 -0.61 -8.32
N PRO A 216 12.93 -1.00 -7.69
CA PRO A 216 13.31 -0.63 -6.31
C PRO A 216 13.87 0.79 -6.19
N ASN A 217 14.16 1.46 -7.30
CA ASN A 217 14.84 2.74 -7.30
C ASN A 217 13.85 3.90 -7.23
N PRO A 218 14.17 5.01 -6.54
CA PRO A 218 13.39 6.23 -6.61
C PRO A 218 13.29 6.77 -8.04
N PRO A 219 12.21 7.50 -8.37
CA PRO A 219 12.01 8.06 -9.68
C PRO A 219 13.04 9.17 -9.97
N SER A 220 13.64 9.15 -11.17
CA SER A 220 14.60 10.17 -11.56
C SER A 220 13.92 11.54 -11.78
N ASP A 221 14.70 12.62 -11.80
CA ASP A 221 14.16 13.95 -12.10
C ASP A 221 13.50 14.01 -13.50
N ALA A 222 14.02 13.23 -14.46
CA ALA A 222 13.47 13.10 -15.80
C ALA A 222 12.13 12.35 -15.81
N ASP A 223 12.01 11.27 -15.03
CA ASP A 223 10.76 10.50 -14.90
C ASP A 223 9.65 11.37 -14.29
N ARG A 224 9.98 12.16 -13.26
CA ARG A 224 9.01 13.07 -12.63
C ARG A 224 8.56 14.18 -13.57
N ALA A 225 9.49 14.77 -14.32
CA ALA A 225 9.15 15.77 -15.34
C ALA A 225 8.27 15.18 -16.44
N LEU A 226 8.59 13.97 -16.92
CA LEU A 226 7.77 13.26 -17.91
C LEU A 226 6.38 12.93 -17.38
N TRP A 227 6.27 12.47 -16.12
CA TRP A 227 4.98 12.19 -15.51
C TRP A 227 4.11 13.44 -15.37
N SER A 228 4.73 14.59 -15.06
CA SER A 228 4.05 15.88 -15.08
C SER A 228 3.53 16.26 -16.47
N ASP A 229 4.32 16.02 -17.52
CA ASP A 229 3.91 16.28 -18.91
C ASP A 229 2.72 15.38 -19.31
N ILE A 230 2.79 14.08 -18.99
CA ILE A 230 1.70 13.12 -19.24
C ILE A 230 0.44 13.54 -18.47
N SER A 231 0.58 13.88 -17.19
CA SER A 231 -0.53 14.32 -16.34
C SER A 231 -1.23 15.56 -16.88
N ALA A 232 -0.48 16.50 -17.47
CA ALA A 232 -1.04 17.68 -18.10
C ALA A 232 -1.88 17.35 -19.35
N VAL A 233 -1.49 16.32 -20.11
CA VAL A 233 -2.27 15.83 -21.28
C VAL A 233 -3.54 15.12 -20.83
N VAL A 234 -3.44 14.25 -19.82
CA VAL A 234 -4.59 13.54 -19.25
C VAL A 234 -5.64 14.53 -18.76
N GLY A 235 -5.20 15.56 -18.02
CA GLY A 235 -6.09 16.59 -17.50
C GLY A 235 -6.74 16.18 -16.18
N ARG A 236 -7.59 17.06 -15.62
CA ARG A 236 -8.04 16.96 -14.22
C ARG A 236 -9.19 16.00 -13.93
N TYR A 237 -9.84 15.49 -14.97
CA TYR A 237 -11.08 14.72 -14.83
C TYR A 237 -10.87 13.22 -14.99
N ASP A 238 -9.80 12.83 -15.66
CA ASP A 238 -9.44 11.44 -15.91
C ASP A 238 -8.48 10.95 -14.82
N GLU A 239 -8.38 9.64 -14.64
CA GLU A 239 -7.43 9.04 -13.69
C GLU A 239 -6.20 8.55 -14.44
N ALA A 240 -5.01 8.72 -13.87
CA ALA A 240 -3.77 8.23 -14.45
C ALA A 240 -2.83 7.71 -13.38
N ASN A 241 -2.33 6.51 -13.60
CA ASN A 241 -1.35 5.86 -12.76
C ASN A 241 -0.20 5.34 -13.63
N ALA A 242 1.02 5.36 -13.12
CA ALA A 242 2.13 4.72 -13.77
C ALA A 242 3.01 3.99 -12.76
N PHE A 243 3.57 2.86 -13.19
CA PHE A 243 4.42 2.04 -12.35
C PHE A 243 5.62 1.46 -13.10
N THR A 244 6.81 1.80 -12.63
CA THR A 244 8.08 1.28 -13.15
C THR A 244 8.67 0.22 -12.22
N ALA A 245 8.87 -1.00 -12.72
CA ALA A 245 9.47 -2.09 -11.95
C ALA A 245 10.33 -3.02 -12.81
N PRO A 246 11.20 -3.85 -12.22
CA PRO A 246 11.87 -4.92 -12.96
C PRO A 246 10.84 -5.86 -13.61
N LEU A 247 11.17 -6.40 -14.77
CA LEU A 247 10.34 -7.40 -15.44
C LEU A 247 10.21 -8.65 -14.56
N THR A 248 8.97 -9.07 -14.34
CA THR A 248 8.58 -10.33 -13.69
C THR A 248 7.63 -11.09 -14.60
N ASP A 249 7.38 -12.36 -14.29
CA ASP A 249 6.37 -13.16 -14.99
C ASP A 249 5.01 -12.43 -14.96
N GLY A 250 4.45 -12.17 -16.15
CA GLY A 250 3.18 -11.46 -16.33
C GLY A 250 3.30 -9.99 -16.73
N ARG A 251 4.47 -9.34 -16.55
CA ARG A 251 4.70 -7.97 -17.05
C ARG A 251 5.31 -7.98 -18.44
N GLN A 252 4.84 -7.09 -19.30
CA GLN A 252 5.32 -7.00 -20.68
C GLN A 252 6.29 -5.83 -20.92
N ALA A 253 6.27 -4.83 -20.05
CA ALA A 253 7.14 -3.66 -20.09
C ALA A 253 7.65 -3.28 -18.69
N LEU A 254 8.77 -2.55 -18.65
CA LEU A 254 9.32 -2.03 -17.39
C LEU A 254 8.40 -0.98 -16.76
N THR A 255 7.80 -0.14 -17.59
CA THR A 255 6.83 0.87 -17.17
C THR A 255 5.48 0.56 -17.77
N GLU A 256 4.46 0.59 -16.91
CA GLU A 256 3.06 0.50 -17.26
C GLU A 256 2.41 1.84 -16.94
N VAL A 257 1.70 2.41 -17.90
CA VAL A 257 0.89 3.62 -17.76
C VAL A 257 -0.57 3.20 -17.94
N GLU A 258 -1.37 3.42 -16.92
CA GLU A 258 -2.80 3.15 -16.91
C GLU A 258 -3.56 4.46 -16.83
N ILE A 259 -4.52 4.65 -17.74
CA ILE A 259 -5.36 5.84 -17.79
C ILE A 259 -6.82 5.39 -17.88
N GLU A 260 -7.68 5.97 -17.06
CA GLU A 260 -9.11 5.70 -17.05
C GLU A 260 -9.90 6.96 -17.37
N VAL A 261 -10.64 6.90 -18.48
CA VAL A 261 -11.58 7.95 -18.89
C VAL A 261 -12.98 7.52 -18.46
N PRO A 262 -13.59 8.16 -17.45
CA PRO A 262 -14.94 7.81 -17.02
C PRO A 262 -15.97 8.14 -18.11
N GLU A 263 -17.10 7.44 -18.09
CA GLU A 263 -18.23 7.75 -18.96
C GLU A 263 -18.86 9.10 -18.58
N SER A 264 -18.86 10.04 -19.54
CA SER A 264 -19.30 11.43 -19.38
C SER A 264 -19.61 12.06 -20.74
N ALA A 265 -20.15 13.28 -20.73
CA ALA A 265 -20.41 14.03 -21.97
C ALA A 265 -19.13 14.39 -22.76
N ASP A 266 -17.99 14.44 -22.08
CA ASP A 266 -16.71 14.88 -22.65
C ASP A 266 -15.73 13.70 -22.86
N SER A 267 -16.20 12.46 -22.75
CA SER A 267 -15.35 11.25 -22.85
C SER A 267 -14.67 11.14 -24.21
N ASP A 268 -15.38 11.38 -25.31
CA ASP A 268 -14.81 11.28 -26.66
C ASP A 268 -13.66 12.29 -26.86
N GLU A 269 -13.81 13.51 -26.35
CA GLU A 269 -12.75 14.53 -26.39
C GLU A 269 -11.54 14.11 -25.55
N SER A 270 -11.78 13.54 -24.36
CA SER A 270 -10.73 13.08 -23.47
C SER A 270 -9.97 11.89 -24.04
N VAL A 271 -10.67 10.89 -24.59
CA VAL A 271 -10.07 9.77 -25.31
C VAL A 271 -9.22 10.27 -26.48
N ALA A 272 -9.73 11.20 -27.30
CA ALA A 272 -8.97 11.75 -28.43
C ALA A 272 -7.72 12.51 -27.97
N ARG A 273 -7.83 13.35 -26.93
CA ARG A 273 -6.71 14.10 -26.34
C ARG A 273 -5.63 13.15 -25.82
N ILE A 274 -6.02 12.13 -25.05
CA ILE A 274 -5.08 11.17 -24.45
C ILE A 274 -4.43 10.29 -25.52
N ALA A 275 -5.21 9.73 -26.44
CA ALA A 275 -4.72 8.86 -27.51
C ALA A 275 -3.73 9.55 -28.46
N THR A 276 -3.86 10.87 -28.64
CA THR A 276 -2.95 11.66 -29.48
C THR A 276 -1.77 12.25 -28.71
N GLY A 277 -1.96 12.61 -27.44
CA GLY A 277 -0.96 13.34 -26.66
C GLY A 277 -0.04 12.45 -25.80
N VAL A 278 -0.53 11.33 -25.26
CA VAL A 278 0.26 10.49 -24.34
C VAL A 278 1.25 9.57 -25.07
N PRO A 279 0.86 8.78 -26.09
CA PRO A 279 1.78 7.84 -26.73
C PRO A 279 3.09 8.47 -27.25
N PRO A 280 3.11 9.68 -27.85
CA PRO A 280 4.35 10.34 -28.26
C PRO A 280 5.32 10.70 -27.12
N LEU A 281 4.82 10.81 -25.88
CA LEU A 281 5.64 11.12 -24.71
C LEU A 281 6.34 9.88 -24.15
N LEU A 282 5.73 8.70 -24.26
CA LEU A 282 6.21 7.46 -23.64
C LEU A 282 7.65 7.04 -24.03
N PRO A 283 8.15 7.29 -25.27
CA PRO A 283 9.56 7.02 -25.58
C PRO A 283 10.57 7.75 -24.70
N ARG A 284 10.19 8.83 -24.00
CA ARG A 284 11.06 9.58 -23.10
C ARG A 284 11.44 8.83 -21.83
N PHE A 285 10.74 7.74 -21.48
CA PHE A 285 11.19 6.81 -20.43
C PHE A 285 12.48 6.06 -20.84
N GLY A 286 12.82 6.02 -22.13
CA GLY A 286 14.05 5.41 -22.63
C GLY A 286 13.99 3.88 -22.81
N HIS A 287 12.82 3.28 -22.63
CA HIS A 287 12.55 1.86 -22.88
C HIS A 287 11.10 1.66 -23.34
N PRO A 288 10.74 0.47 -23.87
CA PRO A 288 9.36 0.16 -24.20
C PRO A 288 8.44 0.35 -22.99
N THR A 289 7.28 0.96 -23.22
CA THR A 289 6.31 1.32 -22.17
C THR A 289 4.94 0.80 -22.57
N GLN A 290 4.29 0.08 -21.65
CA GLN A 290 2.93 -0.37 -21.82
C GLN A 290 1.97 0.79 -21.54
N LEU A 291 1.01 1.00 -22.42
CA LEU A 291 -0.11 1.91 -22.22
C LEU A 291 -1.40 1.09 -22.17
N SER A 292 -2.15 1.22 -21.08
CA SER A 292 -3.52 0.74 -20.94
C SER A 292 -4.44 1.94 -20.77
N LEU A 293 -5.33 2.15 -21.74
CA LEU A 293 -6.32 3.22 -21.73
C LEU A 293 -7.71 2.59 -21.63
N ARG A 294 -8.36 2.72 -20.47
CA ARG A 294 -9.75 2.31 -20.28
C ARG A 294 -10.66 3.41 -20.79
N THR A 295 -11.38 3.11 -21.86
CA THR A 295 -12.39 4.00 -22.46
C THR A 295 -13.80 3.46 -22.19
N PRO A 296 -14.86 4.28 -22.38
CA PRO A 296 -16.23 3.80 -22.33
C PRO A 296 -16.53 2.63 -23.29
N ASP A 297 -15.85 2.59 -24.45
CA ASP A 297 -16.01 1.52 -25.45
C ASP A 297 -15.22 0.24 -25.13
N GLY A 298 -14.33 0.28 -24.14
CA GLY A 298 -13.48 -0.83 -23.73
C GLY A 298 -11.99 -0.45 -23.56
N PRO A 299 -11.15 -1.43 -23.19
CA PRO A 299 -9.73 -1.20 -23.00
C PRO A 299 -8.98 -1.09 -24.34
N VAL A 300 -8.01 -0.19 -24.38
CA VAL A 300 -7.01 -0.04 -25.44
C VAL A 300 -5.64 -0.35 -24.82
N GLU A 301 -4.97 -1.38 -25.33
CA GLU A 301 -3.70 -1.85 -24.78
C GLU A 301 -2.61 -1.90 -25.87
N LEU A 302 -1.43 -1.35 -25.59
CA LEU A 302 -0.28 -1.41 -26.52
C LEU A 302 1.06 -1.27 -25.80
N ILE A 303 2.17 -1.65 -26.44
CA ILE A 303 3.52 -1.30 -26.00
C ILE A 303 4.16 -0.30 -26.97
N VAL A 304 4.26 0.95 -26.55
CA VAL A 304 4.99 1.97 -27.32
C VAL A 304 6.47 1.61 -27.38
N GLY A 305 6.98 1.40 -28.59
CA GLY A 305 8.36 0.98 -28.84
C GLY A 305 8.63 -0.52 -28.62
N GLY A 306 7.60 -1.35 -28.48
CA GLY A 306 7.70 -2.81 -28.37
C GLY A 306 6.48 -3.54 -28.96
N CYS A 307 6.23 -4.76 -28.50
CA CYS A 307 5.08 -5.57 -28.92
C CYS A 307 4.22 -5.96 -27.74
N PHE A 308 2.95 -5.54 -27.74
CA PHE A 308 1.99 -6.06 -26.81
C PHE A 308 1.56 -7.48 -27.18
N ARG A 309 1.49 -8.36 -26.18
CA ARG A 309 0.94 -9.72 -26.28
C ARG A 309 -0.42 -9.70 -25.62
N HIS A 310 -1.46 -9.63 -26.43
CA HIS A 310 -2.83 -9.74 -25.93
C HIS A 310 -3.13 -11.15 -25.44
N ARG A 311 -4.11 -11.25 -24.55
CA ARG A 311 -4.73 -12.53 -24.20
C ARG A 311 -5.51 -13.05 -25.41
N ASP A 312 -5.63 -14.36 -25.52
CA ASP A 312 -6.27 -15.01 -26.68
C ASP A 312 -7.75 -14.59 -26.87
N ASP A 313 -8.42 -14.15 -25.81
CA ASP A 313 -9.81 -13.71 -25.78
C ASP A 313 -9.99 -12.19 -25.93
N HIS A 314 -8.92 -11.43 -26.13
CA HIS A 314 -8.99 -9.97 -26.27
C HIS A 314 -9.53 -9.54 -27.64
N HIS A 315 -10.53 -8.66 -27.63
CA HIS A 315 -11.09 -8.06 -28.83
C HIS A 315 -10.55 -6.65 -29.01
N ARG A 316 -9.63 -6.49 -29.96
CA ARG A 316 -8.97 -5.20 -30.23
C ARG A 316 -9.93 -4.17 -30.82
N LEU A 317 -9.97 -2.99 -30.21
CA LEU A 317 -10.78 -1.87 -30.68
C LEU A 317 -10.17 -1.20 -31.93
N PRO A 318 -10.96 -0.51 -32.78
CA PRO A 318 -10.41 0.24 -33.92
C PRO A 318 -9.35 1.27 -33.52
N LEU A 319 -9.56 1.96 -32.39
CA LEU A 319 -8.59 2.91 -31.84
C LEU A 319 -7.27 2.21 -31.46
N GLU A 320 -7.37 1.05 -30.80
CA GLU A 320 -6.21 0.24 -30.43
C GLU A 320 -5.40 -0.22 -31.65
N LEU A 321 -6.07 -0.67 -32.71
CA LEU A 321 -5.41 -1.04 -33.96
C LEU A 321 -4.67 0.15 -34.58
N SER A 322 -5.30 1.32 -34.61
CA SER A 322 -4.68 2.55 -35.15
C SER A 322 -3.46 2.99 -34.35
N LEU A 323 -3.54 2.94 -33.01
CA LEU A 323 -2.41 3.29 -32.15
C LEU A 323 -1.30 2.25 -32.25
N SER A 324 -1.66 0.97 -32.35
CA SER A 324 -0.68 -0.11 -32.46
C SER A 324 0.12 0.01 -33.76
N GLU A 325 -0.53 0.27 -34.89
CA GLU A 325 0.14 0.50 -36.18
C GLU A 325 1.15 1.66 -36.12
N GLN A 326 0.86 2.70 -35.32
CA GLN A 326 1.68 3.89 -35.24
C GLN A 326 2.86 3.75 -34.25
N TYR A 327 2.64 3.12 -33.11
CA TYR A 327 3.55 3.21 -31.96
C TYR A 327 4.20 1.89 -31.55
N GLU A 328 3.63 0.74 -31.90
CA GLU A 328 4.27 -0.54 -31.65
C GLU A 328 5.42 -0.78 -32.64
N LYS A 329 6.45 -1.46 -32.15
CA LYS A 329 7.65 -1.82 -32.93
C LYS A 329 7.95 -3.29 -32.71
N CYS A 330 7.21 -4.10 -33.45
CA CYS A 330 7.49 -5.50 -33.72
C CYS A 330 8.39 -5.67 -34.95
#